data_AF-A0A542E1T9-F1
#
_entry.id   AF-A0A542E1T9-F1
#
_cell.length_a   1.000
_cell.length_b   1.000
_cell.length_c   1.000
_cell.angle_alpha   90.00
_cell.angle_beta   90.00
_cell.angle_gamma   90.00
#
_symmetry.space_group_name_H-M   'P 1'
#
loop_
_entity.id
_entity.type
_entity.pdbx_description
1 polymer ?
#
loop_
_entity_poly.entity_id
_entity_poly.type
_entity_poly.pdbx_seq_one_letter_code
_entity_poly.pdbx_strand_id
1 'polypeptide(L)'
;MVVTLTPPEARHLPASAVVDARAIRDNVRRLRDFVDSAEVMAIVKADGYGHGAVTAARAARAGGATWIGAALHSEAVALRDAGVGGRVFTWLHVPGTDFAEAVRRDIDVSCSGRWDLDEVAAGARAAGGTARVHLKVDTGLSRGGAYGPDFTALVAQARALEAEGVVEVVAVWSHLVASDVPASPVTRQQQAVFDDAVREAERAGLRPQLRHVANSAAVVSDPSLHYDLVRPGIAVYGIAPAPQVATSAQLELTPAMTLTARLALVKRVPAGSGVSYGHLYTTPTDTVLGLVPLGYADGIPRLATNCGPISVGGRTYPIAGRVCMDQVVVDLGPDATAREGDEVVVFGPGSGAPTAQDWAEATDTIAYEVVTRVGARVPRVVVGQEVLAAADGVAS
;
A
#
# COMPACT_ATOMS: atom_id res chain seq x y z
N MET A 1 8.98 -15.52 1.27
CA MET A 1 7.64 -16.01 0.89
C MET A 1 6.71 -15.73 2.06
N VAL A 2 5.70 -14.88 1.90
CA VAL A 2 4.73 -14.61 2.97
C VAL A 2 3.84 -15.85 3.09
N VAL A 3 3.80 -16.45 4.28
CA VAL A 3 2.93 -17.60 4.54
C VAL A 3 1.54 -17.07 4.86
N THR A 4 0.57 -17.44 4.04
CA THR A 4 -0.85 -17.18 4.28
C THR A 4 -1.47 -18.37 4.99
N LEU A 5 -2.02 -18.17 6.18
CA LEU A 5 -2.62 -19.22 7.02
C LEU A 5 -4.12 -19.00 7.22
N THR A 6 -4.83 -20.10 7.52
CA THR A 6 -6.23 -20.05 7.96
C THR A 6 -6.34 -19.87 9.49
N PRO A 7 -7.47 -19.34 10.01
CA PRO A 7 -7.62 -19.07 11.45
C PRO A 7 -7.34 -20.26 12.41
N PRO A 8 -7.69 -21.52 12.09
CA PRO A 8 -7.37 -22.67 12.94
C PRO A 8 -5.86 -22.93 13.08
N GLU A 9 -5.08 -22.66 12.03
CA GLU A 9 -3.63 -22.85 11.98
C GLU A 9 -2.88 -21.76 12.76
N ALA A 10 -3.55 -20.64 13.07
CA ALA A 10 -2.95 -19.49 13.72
C ALA A 10 -2.87 -19.59 15.26
N ARG A 11 -3.52 -20.58 15.88
CA ARG A 11 -3.67 -20.65 17.35
C ARG A 11 -2.35 -20.77 18.13
N HIS A 12 -1.28 -21.24 17.48
CA HIS A 12 0.04 -21.45 18.09
C HIS A 12 1.10 -20.41 17.68
N LEU A 13 0.72 -19.39 16.91
CA LEU A 13 1.67 -18.39 16.45
C LEU A 13 2.00 -17.39 17.58
N PRO A 14 3.28 -16.99 17.73
CA PRO A 14 3.65 -15.93 18.68
C PRO A 14 3.05 -14.57 18.27
N ALA A 15 2.92 -14.34 16.97
CA ALA A 15 2.32 -13.14 16.38
C ALA A 15 1.78 -13.42 14.97
N SER A 16 0.82 -12.59 14.52
CA SER A 16 0.25 -12.65 13.18
C SER A 16 -0.30 -11.30 12.73
N ALA A 17 -0.29 -11.06 11.42
CA ALA A 17 -1.05 -9.98 10.79
C ALA A 17 -2.36 -10.55 10.25
N VAL A 18 -3.47 -10.30 10.92
CA VAL A 18 -4.79 -10.72 10.45
C VAL A 18 -5.26 -9.73 9.40
N VAL A 19 -5.53 -10.21 8.18
CA VAL A 19 -5.96 -9.40 7.04
C VAL A 19 -7.39 -9.75 6.68
N ASP A 20 -8.31 -8.78 6.78
CA ASP A 20 -9.71 -8.94 6.38
C ASP A 20 -9.92 -8.58 4.91
N ALA A 21 -10.11 -9.61 4.08
CA ALA A 21 -10.39 -9.44 2.66
C ALA A 21 -11.74 -8.75 2.39
N ARG A 22 -12.73 -8.88 3.28
CA ARG A 22 -14.01 -8.15 3.15
C ARG A 22 -13.80 -6.67 3.34
N ALA A 23 -12.97 -6.26 4.29
CA ALA A 23 -12.64 -4.85 4.50
C ALA A 23 -12.01 -4.25 3.24
N ILE A 24 -11.03 -4.92 2.62
CA ILE A 24 -10.42 -4.46 1.35
C ILE A 24 -11.48 -4.33 0.24
N ARG A 25 -12.33 -5.35 0.06
CA ARG A 25 -13.43 -5.33 -0.92
C ARG A 25 -14.36 -4.14 -0.68
N ASP A 26 -14.81 -3.95 0.54
CA ASP A 26 -15.81 -2.94 0.90
C ASP A 26 -15.21 -1.52 0.85
N ASN A 27 -13.94 -1.36 1.21
CA ASN A 27 -13.22 -0.10 1.00
C ASN A 27 -13.13 0.26 -0.49
N VAL A 28 -12.85 -0.71 -1.37
CA VAL A 28 -12.84 -0.44 -2.82
C VAL A 28 -14.23 -0.09 -3.33
N ARG A 29 -15.29 -0.75 -2.85
CA ARG A 29 -16.69 -0.35 -3.17
C ARG A 29 -16.95 1.08 -2.71
N ARG A 30 -16.58 1.41 -1.48
CA ARG A 30 -16.76 2.75 -0.94
C ARG A 30 -15.99 3.82 -1.72
N LEU A 31 -14.78 3.49 -2.16
CA LEU A 31 -13.96 4.35 -3.01
C LEU A 31 -14.59 4.59 -4.39
N ARG A 32 -15.34 3.61 -4.91
CA ARG A 32 -16.13 3.80 -6.14
C ARG A 32 -17.23 4.82 -5.96
N ASP A 33 -17.79 4.98 -4.76
CA ASP A 33 -18.83 5.99 -4.51
C ASP A 33 -18.27 7.43 -4.49
N PHE A 34 -16.95 7.60 -4.40
CA PHE A 34 -16.32 8.93 -4.53
C PHE A 34 -16.07 9.32 -5.99
N VAL A 35 -16.08 8.38 -6.92
CA VAL A 35 -15.78 8.62 -8.34
C VAL A 35 -17.05 8.47 -9.16
N ASP A 36 -17.26 9.36 -10.14
CA ASP A 36 -18.46 9.33 -10.98
C ASP A 36 -18.34 8.23 -12.05
N SER A 37 -17.53 8.49 -13.09
CA SER A 37 -17.34 7.58 -14.23
C SER A 37 -15.93 6.99 -14.32
N ALA A 38 -15.00 7.45 -13.48
CA ALA A 38 -13.62 6.99 -13.53
C ALA A 38 -13.48 5.52 -13.10
N GLU A 39 -12.63 4.80 -13.81
CA GLU A 39 -12.20 3.46 -13.43
C GLU A 39 -11.35 3.50 -12.14
N VAL A 40 -11.23 2.36 -11.45
CA VAL A 40 -10.42 2.25 -10.22
C VAL A 40 -9.27 1.26 -10.42
N MET A 41 -8.05 1.78 -10.28
CA MET A 41 -6.81 1.01 -10.15
C MET A 41 -6.43 0.84 -8.69
N ALA A 42 -6.68 -0.33 -8.12
CA ALA A 42 -6.23 -0.64 -6.77
C ALA A 42 -4.71 -0.86 -6.76
N ILE A 43 -4.00 -0.09 -5.93
CA ILE A 43 -2.53 -0.17 -5.84
C ILE A 43 -2.11 -1.19 -4.79
N VAL A 44 -1.40 -2.24 -5.24
CA VAL A 44 -1.00 -3.41 -4.44
C VAL A 44 0.51 -3.64 -4.38
N LYS A 45 1.31 -2.61 -4.73
CA LYS A 45 2.76 -2.62 -4.57
C LYS A 45 3.19 -2.90 -3.12
N ALA A 46 4.45 -3.30 -2.94
CA ALA A 46 5.04 -3.60 -1.64
C ALA A 46 4.21 -4.64 -0.86
N ASP A 47 3.90 -5.74 -1.54
CA ASP A 47 3.09 -6.84 -1.02
C ASP A 47 1.70 -6.39 -0.49
N GLY A 48 0.99 -5.57 -1.28
CA GLY A 48 -0.29 -5.01 -0.86
C GLY A 48 -0.16 -4.11 0.36
N TYR A 49 0.87 -3.26 0.42
CA TYR A 49 1.18 -2.44 1.61
C TYR A 49 1.31 -3.33 2.86
N GLY A 50 1.94 -4.50 2.72
CA GLY A 50 2.08 -5.51 3.76
C GLY A 50 0.86 -6.41 4.02
N HIS A 51 -0.25 -6.27 3.29
CA HIS A 51 -1.46 -7.08 3.48
C HIS A 51 -1.46 -8.38 2.66
N GLY A 52 -0.47 -8.59 1.80
CA GLY A 52 -0.42 -9.68 0.82
C GLY A 52 -0.96 -9.23 -0.54
N ALA A 53 -0.10 -9.11 -1.55
CA ALA A 53 -0.46 -8.53 -2.86
C ALA A 53 -1.58 -9.30 -3.57
N VAL A 54 -1.52 -10.64 -3.58
CA VAL A 54 -2.53 -11.48 -4.25
C VAL A 54 -3.88 -11.38 -3.55
N THR A 55 -3.90 -11.46 -2.22
CA THR A 55 -5.11 -11.28 -1.40
C THR A 55 -5.74 -9.91 -1.65
N ALA A 56 -4.92 -8.86 -1.59
CA ALA A 56 -5.39 -7.49 -1.83
C ALA A 56 -5.92 -7.30 -3.25
N ALA A 57 -5.23 -7.84 -4.27
CA ALA A 57 -5.67 -7.74 -5.66
C ALA A 57 -7.02 -8.42 -5.89
N ARG A 58 -7.20 -9.67 -5.43
CA ARG A 58 -8.47 -10.41 -5.57
C ARG A 58 -9.61 -9.75 -4.80
N ALA A 59 -9.37 -9.31 -3.57
CA ALA A 59 -10.37 -8.58 -2.78
C ALA A 59 -10.76 -7.25 -3.45
N ALA A 60 -9.79 -6.51 -3.98
CA ALA A 60 -10.04 -5.27 -4.71
C ALA A 60 -10.84 -5.51 -5.99
N ARG A 61 -10.57 -6.59 -6.73
CA ARG A 61 -11.40 -7.01 -7.87
C ARG A 61 -12.84 -7.28 -7.46
N ALA A 62 -13.06 -8.03 -6.38
CA ALA A 62 -14.40 -8.26 -5.83
C ALA A 62 -15.11 -6.97 -5.37
N GLY A 63 -14.33 -5.93 -5.06
CA GLY A 63 -14.80 -4.58 -4.73
C GLY A 63 -15.12 -3.71 -5.95
N GLY A 64 -14.79 -4.16 -7.15
CA GLY A 64 -15.06 -3.46 -8.41
C GLY A 64 -13.86 -2.72 -9.00
N ALA A 65 -12.63 -2.96 -8.53
CA ALA A 65 -11.44 -2.45 -9.21
C ALA A 65 -11.29 -3.06 -10.60
N THR A 66 -11.18 -2.22 -11.63
CA THR A 66 -10.99 -2.64 -13.04
C THR A 66 -9.52 -2.69 -13.45
N TRP A 67 -8.64 -2.11 -12.63
CA TRP A 67 -7.18 -2.19 -12.78
C TRP A 67 -6.50 -2.59 -11.47
N ILE A 68 -5.34 -3.24 -11.58
CA ILE A 68 -4.42 -3.50 -10.47
C ILE A 68 -3.07 -2.85 -10.79
N GLY A 69 -2.51 -2.10 -9.85
CA GLY A 69 -1.21 -1.44 -10.02
C GLY A 69 -0.15 -1.97 -9.06
N ALA A 70 1.01 -2.35 -9.57
CA ALA A 70 2.19 -2.72 -8.78
C ALA A 70 3.38 -1.84 -9.18
N ALA A 71 4.38 -1.68 -8.30
CA ALA A 71 5.49 -0.79 -8.63
C ALA A 71 6.49 -1.47 -9.55
N LEU A 72 6.91 -2.69 -9.20
CA LEU A 72 7.97 -3.41 -9.87
C LEU A 72 7.42 -4.39 -10.91
N HIS A 73 8.20 -4.62 -11.97
CA HIS A 73 7.92 -5.65 -12.97
C HIS A 73 7.71 -7.03 -12.33
N SER A 74 8.57 -7.40 -11.38
CA SER A 74 8.48 -8.68 -10.67
C SER A 74 7.20 -8.82 -9.83
N GLU A 75 6.67 -7.73 -9.27
CA GLU A 75 5.39 -7.75 -8.56
C GLU A 75 4.22 -7.98 -9.53
N ALA A 76 4.23 -7.32 -10.70
CA ALA A 76 3.22 -7.50 -11.73
C ALA A 76 3.24 -8.93 -12.32
N VAL A 77 4.43 -9.49 -12.55
CA VAL A 77 4.60 -10.88 -12.96
C VAL A 77 4.06 -11.84 -11.91
N ALA A 78 4.39 -11.63 -10.63
CA ALA A 78 3.89 -12.48 -9.54
C ALA A 78 2.35 -12.44 -9.42
N LEU A 79 1.72 -11.30 -9.67
CA LEU A 79 0.25 -11.20 -9.73
C LEU A 79 -0.31 -12.05 -10.88
N ARG A 80 0.32 -12.02 -12.07
CA ARG A 80 -0.07 -12.85 -13.21
C ARG A 80 0.13 -14.34 -12.95
N ASP A 81 1.26 -14.73 -12.36
CA ASP A 81 1.52 -16.13 -11.96
C ASP A 81 0.50 -16.64 -10.94
N ALA A 82 -0.02 -15.75 -10.08
CA ALA A 82 -1.09 -16.06 -9.14
C ALA A 82 -2.50 -16.05 -9.77
N GLY A 83 -2.61 -15.89 -11.10
CA GLY A 83 -3.88 -15.91 -11.82
C GLY A 83 -4.71 -14.62 -11.70
N VAL A 84 -4.12 -13.50 -11.28
CA VAL A 84 -4.84 -12.22 -11.20
C VAL A 84 -5.20 -11.75 -12.62
N GLY A 85 -6.51 -11.77 -12.93
CA GLY A 85 -7.07 -11.35 -14.21
C GLY A 85 -7.24 -9.83 -14.37
N GLY A 86 -7.78 -9.45 -15.54
CA GLY A 86 -8.02 -8.05 -15.93
C GLY A 86 -6.74 -7.27 -16.20
N ARG A 87 -6.82 -5.93 -16.20
CA ARG A 87 -5.67 -5.04 -16.47
C ARG A 87 -4.71 -4.94 -15.29
N VAL A 88 -3.41 -5.08 -15.57
CA VAL A 88 -2.31 -4.96 -14.60
C VAL A 88 -1.32 -3.92 -15.13
N PHE A 89 -0.92 -2.99 -14.27
CA PHE A 89 -0.02 -1.88 -14.61
C PHE A 89 1.21 -1.86 -13.70
N THR A 90 2.39 -1.61 -14.27
CA THR A 90 3.65 -1.41 -13.54
C THR A 90 4.41 -0.18 -14.04
N TRP A 91 5.24 0.44 -13.20
CA TRP A 91 5.84 1.74 -13.54
C TRP A 91 7.26 2.03 -13.07
N LEU A 92 7.84 1.21 -12.19
CA LEU A 92 9.20 1.43 -11.68
C LEU A 92 10.15 0.43 -12.35
N HIS A 93 10.80 0.91 -13.41
CA HIS A 93 11.68 0.12 -14.27
C HIS A 93 13.11 0.65 -14.22
N VAL A 94 14.03 -0.22 -14.60
CA VAL A 94 15.44 0.13 -14.85
C VAL A 94 15.87 -0.51 -16.19
N PRO A 95 16.92 0.03 -16.84
CA PRO A 95 17.45 -0.57 -18.07
C PRO A 95 17.74 -2.06 -17.92
N GLY A 96 17.34 -2.84 -18.91
CA GLY A 96 17.45 -4.30 -18.91
C GLY A 96 16.27 -5.04 -18.27
N THR A 97 15.15 -4.36 -17.98
CA THR A 97 13.91 -5.03 -17.58
C THR A 97 13.38 -5.91 -18.72
N ASP A 98 12.87 -7.12 -18.43
CA ASP A 98 12.29 -8.01 -19.44
C ASP A 98 10.89 -7.54 -19.89
N PHE A 99 10.86 -6.53 -20.76
CA PHE A 99 9.61 -6.04 -21.34
C PHE A 99 8.95 -7.04 -22.30
N ALA A 100 9.70 -8.01 -22.84
CA ALA A 100 9.10 -9.06 -23.66
C ALA A 100 8.20 -9.96 -22.79
N GLU A 101 8.59 -10.22 -21.54
CA GLU A 101 7.74 -10.88 -20.56
C GLU A 101 6.49 -10.06 -20.23
N ALA A 102 6.62 -8.74 -20.06
CA ALA A 102 5.46 -7.87 -19.81
C ALA A 102 4.42 -7.99 -20.94
N VAL A 103 4.85 -7.95 -22.20
CA VAL A 103 3.95 -8.11 -23.37
C VAL A 103 3.31 -9.50 -23.40
N ARG A 104 4.08 -10.58 -23.22
CA ARG A 104 3.53 -11.95 -23.21
C ARG A 104 2.49 -12.17 -22.11
N ARG A 105 2.57 -11.42 -21.02
CA ARG A 105 1.68 -11.53 -19.84
C ARG A 105 0.59 -10.45 -19.82
N ASP A 106 0.42 -9.68 -20.89
CA ASP A 106 -0.57 -8.58 -20.99
C ASP A 106 -0.43 -7.59 -19.82
N ILE A 107 0.78 -7.15 -19.52
CA ILE A 107 1.07 -6.16 -18.48
C ILE A 107 1.32 -4.80 -19.15
N ASP A 108 0.51 -3.80 -18.80
CA ASP A 108 0.70 -2.41 -19.23
C ASP A 108 1.89 -1.80 -18.44
N VAL A 109 2.73 -1.02 -19.12
CA VAL A 109 3.97 -0.47 -18.53
C VAL A 109 4.04 1.05 -18.62
N SER A 110 4.65 1.69 -17.63
CA SER A 110 4.90 3.13 -17.68
C SER A 110 6.16 3.44 -18.49
N CYS A 111 6.12 4.52 -19.25
CA CYS A 111 7.32 5.09 -19.86
C CYS A 111 7.53 6.52 -19.35
N SER A 112 8.67 6.78 -18.73
CA SER A 112 9.06 8.08 -18.16
C SER A 112 10.18 8.76 -18.96
N GLY A 113 10.82 8.05 -19.88
CA GLY A 113 11.90 8.56 -20.73
C GLY A 113 12.04 7.76 -22.01
N ARG A 114 12.87 8.28 -22.93
CA ARG A 114 13.07 7.70 -24.26
C ARG A 114 13.66 6.29 -24.23
N TRP A 115 14.57 6.04 -23.29
CA TRP A 115 15.17 4.72 -23.10
C TRP A 115 14.12 3.66 -22.74
N ASP A 116 13.10 4.02 -21.95
CA ASP A 116 12.01 3.12 -21.59
C ASP A 116 11.28 2.65 -22.85
N LEU A 117 10.92 3.59 -23.73
CA LEU A 117 10.21 3.28 -24.98
C LEU A 117 11.05 2.44 -25.93
N ASP A 118 12.36 2.69 -26.01
CA ASP A 118 13.26 1.90 -26.85
C ASP A 118 13.32 0.44 -26.38
N GLU A 119 13.48 0.21 -25.08
CA GLU A 119 13.51 -1.14 -24.51
C GLU A 119 12.15 -1.83 -24.54
N VAL A 120 11.06 -1.10 -24.27
CA VAL A 120 9.69 -1.62 -24.39
C VAL A 120 9.40 -2.03 -25.83
N ALA A 121 9.77 -1.21 -26.82
CA ALA A 121 9.59 -1.53 -28.22
C ALA A 121 10.45 -2.74 -28.65
N ALA A 122 11.68 -2.85 -28.16
CA ALA A 122 12.52 -4.03 -28.39
C ALA A 122 11.88 -5.29 -27.79
N GLY A 123 11.36 -5.21 -26.56
CA GLY A 123 10.64 -6.29 -25.89
C GLY A 123 9.37 -6.71 -26.63
N ALA A 124 8.57 -5.75 -27.10
CA ALA A 124 7.37 -5.99 -27.90
C ALA A 124 7.68 -6.72 -29.20
N ARG A 125 8.69 -6.26 -29.95
CA ARG A 125 9.16 -6.93 -31.17
C ARG A 125 9.65 -8.35 -30.88
N ALA A 126 10.41 -8.55 -29.80
CA ALA A 126 10.88 -9.88 -29.41
C ALA A 126 9.76 -10.83 -28.99
N ALA A 127 8.70 -10.30 -28.36
CA ALA A 127 7.50 -11.06 -28.00
C ALA A 127 6.56 -11.32 -29.19
N GLY A 128 6.76 -10.62 -30.32
CA GLY A 128 5.86 -10.68 -31.47
C GLY A 128 4.48 -10.04 -31.20
N GLY A 129 4.42 -9.02 -30.34
CA GLY A 129 3.19 -8.35 -29.95
C GLY A 129 3.32 -6.83 -29.88
N THR A 130 2.26 -6.17 -29.43
CA THR A 130 2.20 -4.72 -29.22
C THR A 130 2.27 -4.42 -27.72
N ALA A 131 3.22 -3.60 -27.29
CA ALA A 131 3.29 -3.17 -25.90
C ALA A 131 2.29 -2.05 -25.60
N ARG A 132 1.54 -2.19 -24.50
CA ARG A 132 0.62 -1.18 -24.01
C ARG A 132 1.33 -0.26 -23.03
N VAL A 133 1.40 1.03 -23.33
CA VAL A 133 2.20 1.99 -22.55
C VAL A 133 1.38 3.13 -21.98
N HIS A 134 1.76 3.56 -20.77
CA HIS A 134 1.28 4.76 -20.12
C HIS A 134 2.41 5.78 -20.09
N LEU A 135 2.28 6.88 -20.83
CA LEU A 135 3.28 7.94 -20.86
C LEU A 135 3.18 8.78 -19.59
N LYS A 136 4.29 8.88 -18.86
CA LYS A 136 4.33 9.62 -17.60
C LYS A 136 4.94 11.00 -17.81
N VAL A 137 4.18 12.03 -17.46
CA VAL A 137 4.66 13.42 -17.40
C VAL A 137 4.98 13.81 -15.97
N ASP A 138 6.11 14.47 -15.75
CA ASP A 138 6.42 15.09 -14.47
C ASP A 138 5.84 16.51 -14.44
N THR A 139 4.82 16.71 -13.61
CA THR A 139 4.11 17.99 -13.47
C THR A 139 4.64 18.83 -12.31
N GLY A 140 5.68 18.38 -11.61
CA GLY A 140 6.29 19.08 -10.47
C GLY A 140 6.60 18.20 -9.26
N LEU A 141 6.43 16.88 -9.35
CA LEU A 141 6.84 15.97 -8.27
C LEU A 141 8.35 15.73 -8.30
N SER A 142 9.00 15.89 -9.45
CA SER A 142 10.45 15.74 -9.63
C SER A 142 10.94 14.36 -9.16
N ARG A 143 10.22 13.30 -9.56
CA ARG A 143 10.54 11.91 -9.16
C ARG A 143 10.63 10.96 -10.33
N GLY A 144 9.60 10.91 -11.16
CA GLY A 144 9.58 10.11 -12.36
C GLY A 144 8.51 10.61 -13.30
N GLY A 145 8.75 10.46 -14.59
CA GLY A 145 8.02 11.12 -15.66
C GLY A 145 8.97 12.03 -16.43
N ALA A 146 8.67 12.25 -17.70
CA ALA A 146 9.44 13.16 -18.53
C ALA A 146 9.09 14.62 -18.17
N TYR A 147 10.10 15.47 -18.08
CA TYR A 147 9.96 16.86 -17.63
C TYR A 147 10.14 17.82 -18.81
N GLY A 148 9.17 18.74 -18.97
CA GLY A 148 9.24 19.79 -19.99
C GLY A 148 9.51 19.23 -21.40
N PRO A 149 10.55 19.69 -22.13
CA PRO A 149 10.86 19.25 -23.49
C PRO A 149 11.09 17.74 -23.65
N ASP A 150 11.50 17.05 -22.58
CA ASP A 150 11.68 15.60 -22.63
C ASP A 150 10.35 14.86 -22.83
N PHE A 151 9.23 15.44 -22.35
CA PHE A 151 7.90 14.88 -22.60
C PHE A 151 7.52 15.03 -24.08
N THR A 152 7.84 16.16 -24.70
CA THR A 152 7.66 16.35 -26.15
C THR A 152 8.43 15.31 -26.97
N ALA A 153 9.69 15.06 -26.61
CA ALA A 153 10.51 14.05 -27.27
C ALA A 153 9.94 12.63 -27.05
N LEU A 154 9.45 12.34 -25.84
CA LEU A 154 8.81 11.07 -25.51
C LEU A 154 7.53 10.84 -26.34
N VAL A 155 6.66 11.86 -26.45
CA VAL A 155 5.43 11.81 -27.25
C VAL A 155 5.74 11.57 -28.72
N ALA A 156 6.71 12.28 -29.30
CA ALA A 156 7.10 12.11 -30.69
C ALA A 156 7.60 10.67 -30.97
N GLN A 157 8.42 10.13 -30.08
CA GLN A 157 8.91 8.75 -30.19
C GLN A 157 7.78 7.73 -30.03
N ALA A 158 6.90 7.91 -29.05
CA ALA A 158 5.74 7.03 -28.84
C ALA A 158 4.84 7.00 -30.08
N ARG A 159 4.61 8.15 -30.72
CA ARG A 159 3.81 8.23 -31.94
C ARG A 159 4.44 7.49 -33.11
N ALA A 160 5.77 7.57 -33.27
CA ALA A 160 6.48 6.82 -34.29
C ALA A 160 6.32 5.31 -34.08
N LEU A 161 6.49 4.84 -32.85
CA LEU A 161 6.33 3.43 -32.48
C LEU A 161 4.88 2.93 -32.61
N GLU A 162 3.89 3.79 -32.39
CA GLU A 162 2.47 3.48 -32.62
C GLU A 162 2.16 3.33 -34.12
N ALA A 163 2.77 4.16 -34.98
CA ALA A 163 2.66 4.01 -36.43
C ALA A 163 3.29 2.71 -36.95
N GLU A 164 4.30 2.19 -36.26
CA GLU A 164 4.89 0.87 -36.52
C GLU A 164 4.05 -0.30 -35.99
N GLY A 165 3.03 -0.03 -35.15
CA GLY A 165 2.22 -1.06 -34.49
C GLY A 165 2.92 -1.78 -33.32
N VAL A 166 4.08 -1.29 -32.90
CA VAL A 166 4.91 -1.91 -31.85
C VAL A 166 4.46 -1.49 -30.45
N VAL A 167 3.92 -0.28 -30.34
CA VAL A 167 3.42 0.30 -29.09
C VAL A 167 1.99 0.80 -29.28
N GLU A 168 1.14 0.63 -28.27
CA GLU A 168 -0.16 1.28 -28.13
C GLU A 168 -0.06 2.26 -26.95
N VAL A 169 -0.25 3.56 -27.19
CA VAL A 169 -0.30 4.54 -26.10
C VAL A 169 -1.71 4.55 -25.50
N VAL A 170 -1.87 3.85 -24.38
CA VAL A 170 -3.16 3.68 -23.71
C VAL A 170 -3.47 4.86 -22.80
N ALA A 171 -2.46 5.46 -22.19
CA ALA A 171 -2.68 6.51 -21.20
C ALA A 171 -1.61 7.59 -21.17
N VAL A 172 -2.00 8.75 -20.64
CA VAL A 172 -1.09 9.78 -20.12
C VAL A 172 -1.35 9.94 -18.62
N TRP A 173 -0.28 10.00 -17.82
CA TRP A 173 -0.43 10.06 -16.37
C TRP A 173 0.63 10.87 -15.64
N SER A 174 0.30 11.26 -14.40
CA SER A 174 1.21 11.96 -13.50
C SER A 174 0.93 11.60 -12.03
N HIS A 175 1.66 12.23 -11.11
CA HIS A 175 1.47 12.05 -9.68
C HIS A 175 1.57 13.37 -8.91
N LEU A 176 0.68 13.55 -7.94
CA LEU A 176 0.48 14.81 -7.23
C LEU A 176 1.44 14.94 -6.04
N VAL A 177 1.85 16.18 -5.76
CA VAL A 177 2.73 16.55 -4.64
C VAL A 177 1.95 16.68 -3.33
N ALA A 178 0.84 17.40 -3.35
CA ALA A 178 0.14 17.86 -2.15
C ALA A 178 -1.38 17.67 -2.25
N SER A 179 -1.80 16.46 -2.64
CA SER A 179 -3.22 16.08 -2.78
C SER A 179 -3.92 15.84 -1.43
N ASP A 180 -3.13 15.68 -0.38
CA ASP A 180 -3.50 15.59 1.03
C ASP A 180 -3.63 16.97 1.71
N VAL A 181 -3.34 18.05 0.98
CA VAL A 181 -3.52 19.44 1.42
C VAL A 181 -4.71 20.05 0.67
N PRO A 182 -5.84 20.34 1.35
CA PRO A 182 -7.02 20.92 0.72
C PRO A 182 -6.70 22.19 -0.06
N ALA A 183 -7.24 22.30 -1.28
CA ALA A 183 -7.12 23.46 -2.16
C ALA A 183 -5.67 23.92 -2.43
N SER A 184 -4.70 23.01 -2.40
CA SER A 184 -3.29 23.31 -2.65
C SER A 184 -3.08 24.00 -4.02
N PRO A 185 -2.47 25.21 -4.05
CA PRO A 185 -2.09 25.86 -5.30
C PRO A 185 -1.16 25.01 -6.17
N VAL A 186 -0.30 24.21 -5.54
CA VAL A 186 0.61 23.29 -6.23
C VAL A 186 -0.18 22.24 -7.01
N THR A 187 -1.19 21.63 -6.39
CA THR A 187 -2.05 20.62 -7.05
C THR A 187 -2.77 21.21 -8.27
N ARG A 188 -3.30 22.44 -8.16
CA ARG A 188 -3.94 23.14 -9.30
C ARG A 188 -2.94 23.44 -10.42
N GLN A 189 -1.72 23.85 -10.08
CA GLN A 189 -0.66 24.05 -11.08
C GLN A 189 -0.30 22.73 -11.78
N GLN A 190 -0.16 21.64 -11.02
CA GLN A 190 0.11 20.32 -11.59
C GLN A 190 -1.00 19.85 -12.54
N GLN A 191 -2.26 20.13 -12.20
CA GLN A 191 -3.42 19.83 -13.04
C GLN A 191 -3.33 20.57 -14.38
N ALA A 192 -3.03 21.88 -14.37
CA ALA A 192 -2.85 22.65 -15.59
C ALA A 192 -1.73 22.09 -16.48
N VAL A 193 -0.56 21.78 -15.89
CA VAL A 193 0.56 21.16 -16.64
C VAL A 193 0.17 19.79 -17.20
N PHE A 194 -0.60 19.00 -16.44
CA PHE A 194 -1.11 17.71 -16.91
C PHE A 194 -2.07 17.85 -18.09
N ASP A 195 -3.02 18.77 -18.02
CA ASP A 195 -3.97 19.02 -19.11
C ASP A 195 -3.26 19.51 -20.39
N ASP A 196 -2.23 20.34 -20.24
CA ASP A 196 -1.37 20.78 -21.34
C ASP A 196 -0.64 19.60 -22.00
N ALA A 197 -0.07 18.70 -21.20
CA ALA A 197 0.63 17.50 -21.66
C ALA A 197 -0.31 16.51 -22.37
N VAL A 198 -1.53 16.33 -21.88
CA VAL A 198 -2.56 15.53 -22.56
C VAL A 198 -2.87 16.12 -23.94
N ARG A 199 -3.12 17.43 -24.01
CA ARG A 199 -3.39 18.10 -25.30
C ARG A 199 -2.20 18.04 -26.25
N GLU A 200 -0.98 18.08 -25.74
CA GLU A 200 0.23 17.88 -26.53
C GLU A 200 0.28 16.49 -27.18
N ALA A 201 0.05 15.43 -26.39
CA ALA A 201 -0.04 14.07 -26.89
C ALA A 201 -1.12 13.90 -27.98
N GLU A 202 -2.31 14.46 -27.75
CA GLU A 202 -3.42 14.41 -28.70
C GLU A 202 -3.10 15.12 -30.02
N ARG A 203 -2.47 16.30 -29.96
CA ARG A 203 -2.04 17.07 -31.15
C ARG A 203 -0.97 16.35 -31.95
N ALA A 204 -0.09 15.59 -31.28
CA ALA A 204 0.89 14.73 -31.95
C ALA A 204 0.26 13.51 -32.63
N GLY A 205 -1.05 13.27 -32.45
CA GLY A 205 -1.78 12.19 -33.10
C GLY A 205 -1.99 10.95 -32.22
N LEU A 206 -1.51 10.95 -30.98
CA LEU A 206 -1.82 9.91 -30.00
C LEU A 206 -3.30 9.99 -29.59
N ARG A 207 -3.89 8.86 -29.19
CA ARG A 207 -5.29 8.78 -28.72
C ARG A 207 -5.37 8.02 -27.39
N PRO A 208 -4.77 8.55 -26.30
CA PRO A 208 -4.83 7.89 -25.01
C PRO A 208 -6.29 7.69 -24.58
N GLN A 209 -6.61 6.47 -24.17
CA GLN A 209 -7.94 6.08 -23.67
C GLN A 209 -8.12 6.51 -22.20
N LEU A 210 -7.01 6.64 -21.47
CA LEU A 210 -7.02 6.92 -20.04
C LEU A 210 -6.14 8.12 -19.69
N ARG A 211 -6.63 8.96 -18.80
CA ARG A 211 -5.89 10.02 -18.11
C ARG A 211 -5.99 9.75 -16.62
N HIS A 212 -4.86 9.78 -15.92
CA HIS A 212 -4.89 9.50 -14.48
C HIS A 212 -3.84 10.24 -13.66
N VAL A 213 -4.28 10.98 -12.64
CA VAL A 213 -3.39 11.65 -11.67
C VAL A 213 -3.75 11.37 -10.22
N ALA A 214 -5.03 11.12 -9.92
CA ALA A 214 -5.52 10.96 -8.56
C ALA A 214 -4.94 9.73 -7.84
N ASN A 215 -4.28 9.99 -6.71
CA ASN A 215 -3.98 8.99 -5.68
C ASN A 215 -5.14 8.94 -4.66
N SER A 216 -5.01 8.16 -3.59
CA SER A 216 -6.03 8.06 -2.53
C SER A 216 -6.54 9.41 -2.01
N ALA A 217 -5.66 10.39 -1.80
CA ALA A 217 -6.06 11.69 -1.26
C ALA A 217 -6.93 12.46 -2.25
N ALA A 218 -6.50 12.55 -3.51
CA ALA A 218 -7.28 13.21 -4.56
C ALA A 218 -8.61 12.49 -4.88
N VAL A 219 -8.66 11.16 -4.74
CA VAL A 219 -9.92 10.40 -4.89
C VAL A 219 -10.99 10.94 -3.94
N VAL A 220 -10.66 11.15 -2.67
CA VAL A 220 -11.64 11.55 -1.67
C VAL A 220 -11.85 13.06 -1.57
N SER A 221 -10.92 13.87 -2.08
CA SER A 221 -10.93 15.33 -1.86
C SER A 221 -11.23 16.18 -3.09
N ASP A 222 -10.99 15.70 -4.31
CA ASP A 222 -11.09 16.55 -5.51
C ASP A 222 -11.56 15.77 -6.76
N PRO A 223 -12.86 15.82 -7.07
CA PRO A 223 -13.44 15.21 -8.26
C PRO A 223 -12.85 15.68 -9.59
N SER A 224 -12.28 16.89 -9.65
CA SER A 224 -11.69 17.40 -10.89
C SER A 224 -10.42 16.66 -11.31
N LEU A 225 -9.80 15.91 -10.38
CA LEU A 225 -8.58 15.15 -10.59
C LEU A 225 -8.83 13.67 -10.91
N HIS A 226 -10.09 13.24 -11.00
CA HIS A 226 -10.44 11.83 -11.20
C HIS A 226 -10.15 11.35 -12.63
N TYR A 227 -10.39 12.23 -13.62
CA TYR A 227 -10.24 11.92 -15.04
C TYR A 227 -10.88 10.56 -15.40
N ASP A 228 -10.16 9.66 -16.08
CA ASP A 228 -10.72 8.39 -16.56
C ASP A 228 -10.35 7.21 -15.65
N LEU A 229 -9.30 7.36 -14.83
CA LEU A 229 -8.81 6.29 -13.95
C LEU A 229 -8.20 6.90 -12.67
N VAL A 230 -8.61 6.39 -11.51
CA VAL A 230 -8.05 6.77 -10.22
C VAL A 230 -7.18 5.67 -9.62
N ARG A 231 -6.23 6.03 -8.75
CA ARG A 231 -5.21 5.10 -8.20
C ARG A 231 -5.18 5.08 -6.67
N PRO A 232 -6.26 4.67 -5.98
CA PRO A 232 -6.23 4.51 -4.54
C PRO A 232 -5.25 3.39 -4.16
N GLY A 233 -4.36 3.71 -3.22
CA GLY A 233 -3.47 2.76 -2.55
C GLY A 233 -3.88 2.61 -1.11
N ILE A 234 -3.40 3.48 -0.23
CA ILE A 234 -3.61 3.35 1.22
C ILE A 234 -5.09 3.21 1.65
N ALA A 235 -6.01 3.87 0.91
CA ALA A 235 -7.42 3.89 1.23
C ALA A 235 -8.10 2.54 0.90
N VAL A 236 -7.53 1.75 -0.02
CA VAL A 236 -7.94 0.36 -0.27
C VAL A 236 -7.83 -0.48 1.01
N TYR A 237 -6.84 -0.16 1.85
CA TYR A 237 -6.56 -0.86 3.11
C TYR A 237 -7.24 -0.21 4.32
N GLY A 238 -8.14 0.74 4.09
CA GLY A 238 -8.97 1.32 5.14
C GLY A 238 -8.31 2.45 5.93
N ILE A 239 -7.19 2.97 5.44
CA ILE A 239 -6.40 3.98 6.12
C ILE A 239 -6.57 5.30 5.37
N ALA A 240 -6.97 6.34 6.12
CA ALA A 240 -7.13 7.68 5.57
C ALA A 240 -5.81 8.22 4.99
N PRO A 241 -5.81 8.75 3.77
CA PRO A 241 -4.61 9.29 3.13
C PRO A 241 -4.19 10.65 3.67
N ALA A 242 -5.11 11.36 4.33
CA ALA A 242 -4.93 12.69 4.89
C ALA A 242 -5.71 12.77 6.22
N PRO A 243 -5.25 12.10 7.29
CA PRO A 243 -5.98 11.99 8.56
C PRO A 243 -6.27 13.35 9.21
N GLN A 244 -5.46 14.38 8.91
CA GLN A 244 -5.69 15.77 9.31
C GLN A 244 -6.91 16.42 8.62
N VAL A 245 -7.38 15.85 7.50
CA VAL A 245 -8.55 16.32 6.74
C VAL A 245 -9.77 15.50 7.08
N ALA A 246 -9.66 14.17 6.98
CA ALA A 246 -10.72 13.23 7.31
C ALA A 246 -10.13 11.91 7.81
N THR A 247 -10.67 11.43 8.93
CA THR A 247 -10.33 10.12 9.50
C THR A 247 -10.92 8.98 8.67
N SER A 248 -10.41 7.76 8.84
CA SER A 248 -10.97 6.57 8.18
C SER A 248 -12.46 6.40 8.47
N ALA A 249 -12.89 6.66 9.71
CA ALA A 249 -14.30 6.58 10.10
C ALA A 249 -15.18 7.59 9.37
N GLN A 250 -14.71 8.84 9.20
CA GLN A 250 -15.45 9.87 8.44
C GLN A 250 -15.55 9.54 6.95
N LEU A 251 -14.56 8.81 6.42
CA LEU A 251 -14.57 8.30 5.04
C LEU A 251 -15.29 6.95 4.91
N GLU A 252 -15.80 6.40 6.01
CA GLU A 252 -16.43 5.07 6.10
C GLU A 252 -15.50 3.95 5.57
N LEU A 253 -14.21 4.12 5.84
CA LEU A 253 -13.15 3.16 5.51
C LEU A 253 -12.83 2.30 6.74
N THR A 254 -12.70 1.00 6.52
CA THR A 254 -12.42 0.01 7.58
C THR A 254 -10.99 -0.51 7.46
N PRO A 255 -10.09 -0.26 8.44
CA PRO A 255 -8.73 -0.80 8.42
C PRO A 255 -8.71 -2.32 8.23
N ALA A 256 -7.97 -2.79 7.23
CA ALA A 256 -8.01 -4.19 6.82
C ALA A 256 -7.02 -5.10 7.58
N MET A 257 -6.05 -4.54 8.32
CA MET A 257 -5.05 -5.30 9.07
C MET A 257 -5.20 -5.09 10.57
N THR A 258 -5.12 -6.20 11.32
CA THR A 258 -4.86 -6.20 12.76
C THR A 258 -3.56 -6.96 13.03
N LEU A 259 -2.55 -6.27 13.55
CA LEU A 259 -1.30 -6.90 13.98
C LEU A 259 -1.45 -7.34 15.44
N THR A 260 -1.43 -8.65 15.66
CA THR A 260 -1.64 -9.27 16.97
C THR A 260 -0.44 -10.11 17.39
N ALA A 261 -0.29 -10.26 18.70
CA ALA A 261 0.67 -11.15 19.33
C ALA A 261 0.07 -11.77 20.60
N ARG A 262 0.84 -12.65 21.24
CA ARG A 262 0.54 -13.20 22.56
C ARG A 262 1.66 -12.87 23.53
N LEU A 263 1.33 -12.58 24.78
CA LEU A 263 2.35 -12.38 25.81
C LEU A 263 3.20 -13.66 25.96
N ALA A 264 4.50 -13.54 25.73
CA ALA A 264 5.45 -14.67 25.82
C ALA A 264 5.87 -14.95 27.27
N LEU A 265 5.88 -13.91 28.10
CA LEU A 265 6.23 -13.99 29.52
C LEU A 265 5.54 -12.85 30.28
N VAL A 266 5.05 -13.14 31.47
CA VAL A 266 4.57 -12.13 32.41
C VAL A 266 5.30 -12.28 33.74
N LYS A 267 5.93 -11.22 34.25
CA LYS A 267 6.70 -11.31 35.49
C LYS A 267 6.56 -10.07 36.37
N ARG A 268 6.56 -10.28 37.68
CA ARG A 268 6.66 -9.21 38.67
C ARG A 268 8.12 -8.79 38.85
N VAL A 269 8.35 -7.49 38.96
CA VAL A 269 9.67 -6.91 39.23
C VAL A 269 9.54 -5.80 40.28
N PRO A 270 10.55 -5.59 41.14
CA PRO A 270 10.52 -4.51 42.12
C PRO A 270 10.70 -3.13 41.46
N ALA A 271 10.35 -2.08 42.18
CA ALA A 271 10.70 -0.70 41.84
C ALA A 271 12.21 -0.55 41.60
N GLY A 272 12.61 0.31 40.66
CA GLY A 272 14.01 0.53 40.30
C GLY A 272 14.60 -0.49 39.34
N SER A 273 13.79 -1.41 38.80
CA SER A 273 14.24 -2.40 37.81
C SER A 273 14.45 -1.73 36.45
N GLY A 274 15.66 -1.83 35.90
CA GLY A 274 15.95 -1.40 34.53
C GLY A 274 15.34 -2.35 33.49
N VAL A 275 14.78 -1.80 32.42
CA VAL A 275 14.09 -2.58 31.37
C VAL A 275 14.75 -2.38 30.01
N SER A 276 15.05 -3.51 29.34
CA SER A 276 15.66 -3.59 28.02
C SER A 276 17.06 -2.95 27.92
N TYR A 277 17.64 -2.91 26.72
CA TYR A 277 19.00 -2.43 26.50
C TYR A 277 19.19 -0.97 26.91
N GLY A 278 20.27 -0.73 27.67
CA GLY A 278 20.65 0.59 28.15
C GLY A 278 19.78 1.12 29.29
N HIS A 279 18.81 0.34 29.78
CA HIS A 279 17.90 0.71 30.86
C HIS A 279 17.30 2.12 30.67
N LEU A 280 16.84 2.40 29.45
CA LEU A 280 16.17 3.67 29.10
C LEU A 280 14.79 3.81 29.77
N TYR A 281 14.32 2.75 30.42
CA TYR A 281 13.16 2.72 31.27
C TYR A 281 13.52 2.03 32.58
N THR A 282 13.07 2.61 33.69
CA THR A 282 13.23 2.07 35.04
C THR A 282 11.87 2.07 35.70
N THR A 283 11.48 0.94 36.28
CA THR A 283 10.14 0.80 36.90
C THR A 283 9.99 1.78 38.08
N PRO A 284 8.94 2.62 38.09
CA PRO A 284 8.76 3.61 39.17
C PRO A 284 8.26 2.97 40.47
N THR A 285 7.60 1.81 40.36
CA THR A 285 7.04 1.04 41.48
C THR A 285 7.27 -0.45 41.24
N ASP A 286 7.00 -1.28 42.25
CA ASP A 286 6.77 -2.71 42.03
C ASP A 286 5.68 -2.86 40.96
N THR A 287 5.93 -3.68 39.96
CA THR A 287 5.06 -3.74 38.78
C THR A 287 5.10 -5.10 38.10
N VAL A 288 4.24 -5.30 37.10
CA VAL A 288 4.19 -6.46 36.22
C VAL A 288 4.66 -6.06 34.83
N LEU A 289 5.68 -6.74 34.31
CA LEU A 289 6.15 -6.58 32.94
C LEU A 289 5.61 -7.70 32.05
N GLY A 290 5.13 -7.34 30.86
CA GLY A 290 4.73 -8.27 29.80
C GLY A 290 5.72 -8.25 28.64
N LEU A 291 6.15 -9.43 28.18
CA LEU A 291 7.02 -9.60 27.02
C LEU A 291 6.20 -9.88 25.77
N VAL A 292 6.33 -9.04 24.74
CA VAL A 292 5.64 -9.19 23.45
C VAL A 292 6.66 -9.67 22.41
N PRO A 293 6.45 -10.81 21.74
CA PRO A 293 7.40 -11.43 20.80
C PRO A 293 7.31 -10.79 19.39
N LEU A 294 7.41 -9.47 19.33
CA LEU A 294 7.53 -8.69 18.10
C LEU A 294 8.61 -7.62 18.29
N GLY A 295 9.56 -7.54 17.37
CA GLY A 295 10.61 -6.53 17.40
C GLY A 295 10.81 -5.83 16.06
N TYR A 296 11.94 -5.13 15.92
CA TYR A 296 12.20 -4.36 14.70
C TYR A 296 12.45 -5.21 13.46
N ALA A 297 12.81 -6.49 13.60
CA ALA A 297 12.89 -7.43 12.47
C ALA A 297 11.49 -7.85 11.97
N ASP A 298 10.47 -7.68 12.81
CA ASP A 298 9.06 -8.00 12.50
C ASP A 298 8.28 -6.76 12.04
N GLY A 299 8.90 -5.56 12.09
CA GLY A 299 8.33 -4.31 11.61
C GLY A 299 8.05 -3.26 12.69
N ILE A 300 8.29 -3.56 13.98
CA ILE A 300 8.13 -2.56 15.05
C ILE A 300 9.20 -1.47 14.92
N PRO A 301 8.85 -0.20 14.69
CA PRO A 301 9.85 0.85 14.53
C PRO A 301 10.71 0.96 15.78
N ARG A 302 12.04 0.95 15.63
CA ARG A 302 12.94 1.11 16.78
C ARG A 302 12.76 2.47 17.48
N LEU A 303 12.29 3.47 16.74
CA LEU A 303 11.90 4.79 17.24
C LEU A 303 10.74 4.73 18.24
N ALA A 304 9.96 3.64 18.26
CA ALA A 304 8.88 3.41 19.22
C ALA A 304 9.36 3.11 20.66
N THR A 305 10.67 3.22 20.91
CA THR A 305 11.26 3.08 22.25
C THR A 305 10.62 4.08 23.20
N ASN A 306 10.03 3.61 24.31
CA ASN A 306 9.32 4.40 25.32
C ASN A 306 8.02 5.10 24.85
N CYS A 307 7.55 4.92 23.61
CA CYS A 307 6.35 5.61 23.11
C CYS A 307 5.38 4.74 22.31
N GLY A 308 5.81 3.59 21.76
CA GLY A 308 4.96 2.75 20.93
C GLY A 308 3.73 2.23 21.68
N PRO A 309 2.49 2.49 21.22
CA PRO A 309 1.30 2.09 21.94
C PRO A 309 0.93 0.62 21.66
N ILE A 310 0.70 -0.17 22.71
CA ILE A 310 0.32 -1.59 22.62
C ILE A 310 -0.87 -1.86 23.53
N SER A 311 -1.91 -2.53 23.03
CA SER A 311 -3.06 -2.94 23.84
C SER A 311 -2.90 -4.35 24.39
N VAL A 312 -3.12 -4.51 25.71
CA VAL A 312 -3.17 -5.78 26.42
C VAL A 312 -4.42 -5.77 27.32
N GLY A 313 -5.30 -6.76 27.17
CA GLY A 313 -6.54 -6.82 27.96
C GLY A 313 -7.45 -5.59 27.81
N GLY A 314 -7.45 -4.96 26.62
CA GLY A 314 -8.25 -3.76 26.33
C GLY A 314 -7.70 -2.46 26.92
N ARG A 315 -6.48 -2.47 27.49
CA ARG A 315 -5.77 -1.28 27.98
C ARG A 315 -4.52 -1.04 27.16
N THR A 316 -4.27 0.23 26.80
CA THR A 316 -3.10 0.63 26.02
C THR A 316 -1.95 1.04 26.95
N TYR A 317 -0.77 0.49 26.67
CA TYR A 317 0.48 0.75 27.38
C TYR A 317 1.55 1.19 26.37
N PRO A 318 2.41 2.16 26.71
CA PRO A 318 3.60 2.42 25.91
C PRO A 318 4.61 1.26 26.08
N ILE A 319 5.44 1.04 25.07
CA ILE A 319 6.62 0.18 25.20
C ILE A 319 7.50 0.68 26.36
N ALA A 320 7.90 -0.20 27.26
CA ALA A 320 8.81 0.08 28.37
C ALA A 320 10.24 -0.29 27.96
N GLY A 321 11.06 0.72 27.65
CA GLY A 321 12.46 0.56 27.25
C GLY A 321 12.65 0.40 25.75
N ARG A 322 13.85 -0.05 25.36
CA ARG A 322 14.26 -0.14 23.96
C ARG A 322 13.54 -1.27 23.21
N VAL A 323 13.14 -0.99 21.97
CA VAL A 323 12.70 -2.00 21.00
C VAL A 323 13.88 -2.88 20.58
N CYS A 324 13.77 -4.20 20.78
CA CYS A 324 14.78 -5.18 20.39
C CYS A 324 14.46 -5.82 19.03
N MET A 325 15.35 -6.69 18.53
CA MET A 325 15.20 -7.31 17.21
C MET A 325 13.91 -8.13 17.08
N ASP A 326 13.58 -8.89 18.12
CA ASP A 326 12.50 -9.89 18.07
C ASP A 326 11.42 -9.68 19.14
N GLN A 327 11.56 -8.67 20.01
CA GLN A 327 10.65 -8.48 21.15
C GLN A 327 10.65 -7.06 21.72
N VAL A 328 9.56 -6.72 22.39
CA VAL A 328 9.39 -5.50 23.20
C VAL A 328 8.81 -5.86 24.56
N VAL A 329 8.96 -4.95 25.53
CA VAL A 329 8.39 -5.10 26.87
C VAL A 329 7.36 -4.00 27.09
N VAL A 330 6.28 -4.32 27.79
CA VAL A 330 5.29 -3.36 28.28
C VAL A 330 5.23 -3.44 29.80
N ASP A 331 5.11 -2.28 30.47
CA ASP A 331 4.82 -2.22 31.91
C ASP A 331 3.30 -2.21 32.09
N LEU A 332 2.74 -3.30 32.61
CA LEU A 332 1.31 -3.52 32.74
C LEU A 332 0.72 -2.92 34.03
N GLY A 333 1.59 -2.48 34.95
CA GLY A 333 1.22 -1.95 36.25
C GLY A 333 1.14 -3.00 37.39
N PRO A 334 1.10 -2.56 38.66
CA PRO A 334 1.14 -3.42 39.85
C PRO A 334 -0.04 -4.40 39.96
N ASP A 335 -1.22 -3.95 39.52
CA ASP A 335 -2.49 -4.68 39.63
C ASP A 335 -2.80 -5.52 38.38
N ALA A 336 -1.86 -5.65 37.45
CA ALA A 336 -2.09 -6.41 36.23
C ALA A 336 -2.35 -7.89 36.53
N THR A 337 -3.39 -8.43 35.90
CA THR A 337 -3.80 -9.84 35.99
C THR A 337 -3.49 -10.63 34.72
N ALA A 338 -2.82 -9.99 33.75
CA ALA A 338 -2.44 -10.59 32.48
C ALA A 338 -1.53 -11.81 32.69
N ARG A 339 -1.60 -12.75 31.74
CA ARG A 339 -0.89 -14.03 31.78
C ARG A 339 -0.21 -14.30 30.44
N GLU A 340 0.73 -15.25 30.46
CA GLU A 340 1.27 -15.81 29.23
C GLU A 340 0.14 -16.30 28.31
N GLY A 341 0.27 -16.01 27.02
CA GLY A 341 -0.71 -16.38 26.01
C GLY A 341 -1.86 -15.38 25.83
N ASP A 342 -2.05 -14.41 26.73
CA ASP A 342 -3.05 -13.36 26.58
C ASP A 342 -2.79 -12.54 25.31
N GLU A 343 -3.87 -12.11 24.68
CA GLU A 343 -3.82 -11.37 23.42
C GLU A 343 -3.23 -9.97 23.60
N VAL A 344 -2.38 -9.62 22.64
CA VAL A 344 -1.78 -8.31 22.47
C VAL A 344 -2.22 -7.78 21.11
N VAL A 345 -2.78 -6.58 21.07
CA VAL A 345 -3.06 -5.88 19.81
C VAL A 345 -2.06 -4.75 19.67
N VAL A 346 -1.18 -4.87 18.68
CA VAL A 346 -0.18 -3.84 18.37
C VAL A 346 -0.88 -2.69 17.66
N PHE A 347 -1.58 -2.98 16.56
CA PHE A 347 -2.52 -2.05 15.97
C PHE A 347 -3.68 -2.78 15.28
N GLY A 348 -4.81 -2.10 15.10
CA GLY A 348 -6.01 -2.63 14.46
C GLY A 348 -7.02 -1.55 14.05
N PRO A 349 -8.32 -1.89 13.95
CA PRO A 349 -9.35 -1.01 13.39
C PRO A 349 -9.85 0.11 14.31
N GLY A 350 -9.28 0.30 15.51
CA GLY A 350 -9.60 1.42 16.41
C GLY A 350 -10.72 1.17 17.44
N SER A 351 -11.28 -0.04 17.54
CA SER A 351 -12.26 -0.41 18.56
C SER A 351 -11.57 -0.84 19.88
N GLY A 352 -10.91 0.11 20.56
CA GLY A 352 -10.28 -0.12 21.88
C GLY A 352 -8.82 -0.61 21.83
N ALA A 353 -8.20 -0.56 20.65
CA ALA A 353 -6.77 -0.81 20.47
C ALA A 353 -6.17 0.30 19.58
N PRO A 354 -4.84 0.54 19.66
CA PRO A 354 -4.16 1.49 18.80
C PRO A 354 -4.40 1.20 17.32
N THR A 355 -4.38 2.24 16.51
CA THR A 355 -4.44 2.20 15.05
C THR A 355 -3.05 2.33 14.44
N ALA A 356 -2.92 2.07 13.15
CA ALA A 356 -1.68 2.37 12.43
C ALA A 356 -1.35 3.87 12.45
N GLN A 357 -2.36 4.75 12.59
CA GLN A 357 -2.16 6.19 12.71
C GLN A 357 -1.59 6.56 14.09
N ASP A 358 -2.07 5.95 15.18
CA ASP A 358 -1.50 6.17 16.52
C ASP A 358 -0.01 5.78 16.58
N TRP A 359 0.38 4.70 15.89
CA TRP A 359 1.77 4.31 15.74
C TRP A 359 2.59 5.30 14.91
N ALA A 360 2.00 5.82 13.83
CA ALA A 360 2.63 6.80 12.98
C ALA A 360 2.96 8.09 13.75
N GLU A 361 1.98 8.59 14.52
CA GLU A 361 2.13 9.77 15.38
C GLU A 361 3.16 9.54 16.48
N ALA A 362 3.14 8.38 17.14
CA ALA A 362 4.10 8.03 18.20
C ALA A 362 5.56 7.94 17.68
N THR A 363 5.77 7.74 16.39
CA THR A 363 7.09 7.49 15.79
C THR A 363 7.51 8.50 14.73
N ASP A 364 6.78 9.61 14.61
CA ASP A 364 7.02 10.69 13.64
C ASP A 364 7.14 10.18 12.20
N THR A 365 6.13 9.40 11.78
CA THR A 365 6.02 8.87 10.42
C THR A 365 4.56 8.90 9.95
N ILE A 366 4.25 8.16 8.89
CA ILE A 366 2.92 8.00 8.31
C ILE A 366 2.43 6.56 8.43
N ALA A 367 1.11 6.38 8.55
CA ALA A 367 0.48 5.05 8.67
C ALA A 367 0.83 4.10 7.50
N TYR A 368 1.16 4.66 6.33
CA TYR A 368 1.68 3.94 5.17
C TYR A 368 2.94 3.13 5.52
N GLU A 369 3.89 3.75 6.22
CA GLU A 369 5.14 3.10 6.60
C GLU A 369 4.88 2.01 7.63
N VAL A 370 4.00 2.28 8.62
CA VAL A 370 3.65 1.34 9.69
C VAL A 370 3.15 0.01 9.13
N VAL A 371 2.13 0.02 8.25
CA VAL A 371 1.57 -1.22 7.71
C VAL A 371 2.49 -1.90 6.69
N THR A 372 3.20 -1.11 5.88
CA THR A 372 4.11 -1.66 4.85
C THR A 372 5.33 -2.35 5.47
N ARG A 373 5.75 -1.95 6.67
CA ARG A 373 6.94 -2.50 7.33
C ARG A 373 6.70 -3.78 8.13
N VAL A 374 5.46 -4.26 8.24
CA VAL A 374 5.21 -5.56 8.87
C VAL A 374 6.00 -6.64 8.13
N GLY A 375 7.01 -7.20 8.79
CA GLY A 375 8.03 -8.03 8.16
C GLY A 375 7.49 -9.38 7.68
N ALA A 376 8.17 -10.01 6.72
CA ALA A 376 7.75 -11.30 6.16
C ALA A 376 7.79 -12.47 7.17
N ARG A 377 8.47 -12.29 8.32
CA ARG A 377 8.46 -13.23 9.46
C ARG A 377 7.10 -13.29 10.15
N VAL A 378 6.31 -12.22 10.05
CA VAL A 378 4.95 -12.17 10.60
C VAL A 378 4.00 -12.84 9.60
N PRO A 379 3.43 -14.01 9.90
CA PRO A 379 2.50 -14.69 9.00
C PRO A 379 1.24 -13.85 8.81
N ARG A 380 0.70 -13.88 7.59
CA ARG A 380 -0.58 -13.24 7.27
C ARG A 380 -1.69 -14.26 7.45
N VAL A 381 -2.67 -13.95 8.28
CA VAL A 381 -3.86 -14.80 8.48
C VAL A 381 -5.02 -14.12 7.78
N VAL A 382 -5.52 -14.71 6.70
CA VAL A 382 -6.57 -14.09 5.89
C VAL A 382 -7.94 -14.54 6.38
N VAL A 383 -8.78 -13.56 6.72
CA VAL A 383 -10.20 -13.76 7.02
C VAL A 383 -11.05 -13.19 5.90
N GLY A 384 -12.30 -13.66 5.77
CA GLY A 384 -13.17 -13.24 4.67
C GLY A 384 -12.83 -13.91 3.33
N GLN A 385 -12.27 -15.12 3.36
CA GLN A 385 -11.81 -15.82 2.16
C GLN A 385 -12.92 -16.08 1.12
N GLU A 386 -14.18 -16.10 1.54
CA GLU A 386 -15.33 -16.23 0.65
C GLU A 386 -15.38 -15.16 -0.45
N VAL A 387 -14.83 -13.96 -0.20
CA VAL A 387 -14.81 -12.89 -1.21
C VAL A 387 -13.73 -13.09 -2.26
N LEU A 388 -12.71 -13.88 -1.95
CA LEU A 388 -11.59 -14.17 -2.86
C LEU A 388 -12.00 -15.20 -3.90
N ALA A 389 -12.77 -16.21 -3.50
CA ALA A 389 -13.29 -17.24 -4.41
C ALA A 389 -14.24 -16.69 -5.47
N ALA A 390 -15.01 -15.64 -5.13
CA ALA A 390 -15.91 -14.98 -6.07
C ALA A 390 -15.19 -14.20 -7.18
N ALA A 391 -13.93 -13.79 -6.94
CA ALA A 391 -13.14 -13.02 -7.92
C ALA A 391 -12.48 -13.92 -8.99
N ASP A 392 -12.25 -15.21 -8.68
CA ASP A 392 -11.53 -16.14 -9.55
C ASP A 392 -12.44 -16.84 -10.59
N GLY A 393 -13.74 -16.50 -10.65
CA GLY A 393 -14.59 -16.90 -11.77
C GLY A 393 -14.70 -18.41 -12.00
N VAL A 394 -14.76 -19.23 -10.95
CA VAL A 394 -15.31 -20.59 -11.09
C VAL A 394 -16.83 -20.44 -11.22
N ALA A 395 -17.28 -20.11 -12.43
CA ALA A 395 -18.61 -20.49 -12.86
C ALA A 395 -18.65 -22.02 -12.87
N SER A 396 -19.49 -22.60 -12.02
CA SER A 396 -19.88 -24.02 -12.11
C SER A 396 -20.56 -24.32 -13.43
#